data_AF-A0A6G3X713-F1
#
_entry.id   AF-A0A6G3X713-F1
#
_cell.length_a   1.000
_cell.length_b   1.000
_cell.length_c   1.000
_cell.angle_alpha   90.00
_cell.angle_beta   90.00
_cell.angle_gamma   90.00
#
_symmetry.space_group_name_H-M   'P 1'
#
loop_
_entity.id
_entity.type
_entity.pdbx_description
1 polymer ?
#
loop_
_entity_poly.entity_id
_entity_poly.type
_entity_poly.pdbx_seq_one_letter_code
_entity_poly.pdbx_strand_id
1 'polypeptide(L)'
;DDLEKARAEGRIASLMGAEGGHSINNSLGTLRALYELGVRYMTLTHNDNIDWADSATDLPRLGGLSAFGHEVVREMNRVGMLVDLSHVADGVMRDALATS
;
A
#
# COMPACT_ATOMS: atom_id res chain seq x y z
N ASP A 1 -4.05 19.90 -2.93
CA ASP A 1 -3.91 21.31 -2.49
C ASP A 1 -2.56 21.62 -1.88
N ASP A 2 -2.13 20.91 -0.83
CA ASP A 2 -0.83 21.19 -0.18
C ASP A 2 0.38 21.11 -1.13
N LEU A 3 0.37 20.14 -2.04
CA LEU A 3 1.43 19.95 -3.03
C LEU A 3 1.53 21.14 -4.00
N GLU A 4 0.38 21.62 -4.50
CA GLU A 4 0.30 22.79 -5.39
C GLU A 4 0.71 24.06 -4.67
N LYS A 5 0.30 24.22 -3.40
CA LYS A 5 0.70 25.35 -2.56
C LYS A 5 2.21 25.36 -2.30
N ALA A 6 2.79 24.22 -1.95
CA ALA A 6 4.24 24.11 -1.75
C ALA A 6 5.01 24.50 -3.02
N ARG A 7 4.57 24.00 -4.18
CA ARG A 7 5.13 24.36 -5.49
C ARG A 7 5.00 25.86 -5.79
N ALA A 8 3.83 26.46 -5.56
CA ALA A 8 3.60 27.89 -5.80
C ALA A 8 4.47 28.80 -4.92
N GLU A 9 4.78 28.35 -3.71
CA GLU A 9 5.66 29.07 -2.77
C GLU A 9 7.16 28.75 -2.97
N GLY A 10 7.53 27.99 -4.00
CA GLY A 10 8.93 27.62 -4.26
C GLY A 10 9.53 26.65 -3.23
N ARG A 11 8.69 25.89 -2.51
CA ARG A 11 9.09 24.89 -1.52
C ARG A 11 9.09 23.49 -2.10
N ILE A 12 9.88 22.61 -1.50
CA ILE A 12 9.87 21.17 -1.81
C ILE A 12 8.69 20.54 -1.08
N ALA A 13 7.80 19.88 -1.82
CA ALA A 13 6.77 19.01 -1.27
C ALA A 13 7.34 17.60 -1.08
N SER A 14 7.07 16.99 0.07
CA SER A 14 7.43 15.59 0.34
C SER A 14 6.19 14.85 0.83
N LEU A 15 5.91 13.70 0.22
CA LEU A 15 4.87 12.78 0.66
C LEU A 15 5.51 11.67 1.48
N MET A 16 4.85 11.30 2.58
CA MET A 16 5.28 10.16 3.39
C MET A 16 4.69 8.88 2.82
N GLY A 17 5.54 7.88 2.62
CA GLY A 17 5.17 6.53 2.19
C GLY A 17 5.65 5.48 3.17
N ALA A 18 4.94 4.36 3.21
CA ALA A 18 5.40 3.15 3.88
C ALA A 18 5.77 2.10 2.83
N GLU A 19 6.99 1.59 2.89
CA GLU A 19 7.44 0.57 1.94
C GLU A 19 7.30 -0.82 2.58
N GLY A 20 6.28 -1.56 2.12
CA GLY A 20 5.99 -2.93 2.49
C GLY A 20 4.84 -3.06 3.48
N GLY A 21 3.89 -3.94 3.13
CA GLY A 21 2.70 -4.23 3.92
C GLY A 21 2.96 -4.88 5.27
N HIS A 22 4.17 -5.37 5.53
CA HIS A 22 4.58 -5.82 6.87
C HIS A 22 4.51 -4.68 7.91
N SER A 23 4.60 -3.41 7.47
CA SER A 23 4.49 -2.21 8.32
C SER A 23 3.17 -2.14 9.10
N ILE A 24 2.10 -2.75 8.59
CA ILE A 24 0.80 -2.74 9.27
C ILE A 24 0.59 -3.93 10.21
N ASN A 25 1.50 -4.91 10.21
CA ASN A 25 1.44 -6.13 11.03
C ASN A 25 0.03 -6.74 11.09
N ASN A 26 -0.55 -6.99 9.91
CA ASN A 26 -1.90 -7.56 9.73
C ASN A 26 -3.02 -6.79 10.48
N SER A 27 -2.89 -5.47 10.62
CA SER A 27 -3.86 -4.63 11.33
C SER A 27 -4.32 -3.46 10.48
N LEU A 28 -5.61 -3.43 10.13
CA LEU A 28 -6.26 -2.26 9.53
C LEU A 28 -6.25 -1.04 10.47
N GLY A 29 -6.17 -1.27 11.79
CA GLY A 29 -5.98 -0.20 12.77
C GLY A 29 -4.64 0.51 12.59
N THR A 30 -3.57 -0.26 12.39
CA THR A 30 -2.23 0.28 12.12
C THR A 30 -2.19 1.01 10.78
N LEU A 31 -2.84 0.46 9.74
CA LEU A 31 -3.00 1.13 8.44
C LEU A 31 -3.63 2.53 8.58
N ARG A 32 -4.74 2.62 9.33
CA ARG A 32 -5.40 3.90 9.61
C ARG A 32 -4.53 4.84 10.42
N ALA A 33 -3.83 4.33 11.44
CA ALA A 33 -2.93 5.15 12.25
C ALA A 33 -1.79 5.75 11.40
N LEU A 34 -1.21 4.99 10.46
CA LEU A 34 -0.23 5.53 9.50
C LEU A 34 -0.82 6.64 8.64
N TYR A 35 -2.06 6.47 8.17
CA TYR A 35 -2.76 7.52 7.41
C TYR A 35 -2.98 8.78 8.25
N GLU A 36 -3.43 8.65 9.50
CA GLU A 36 -3.62 9.76 10.43
C GLU A 36 -2.32 10.50 10.72
N LEU A 37 -1.19 9.78 10.77
CA LEU A 37 0.16 10.34 10.91
C LEU A 37 0.70 11.02 9.64
N GLY A 38 -0.03 10.96 8.53
CA GLY A 38 0.29 11.67 7.29
C GLY A 38 0.87 10.80 6.17
N VAL A 39 0.94 9.48 6.33
CA VAL A 39 1.32 8.56 5.24
C VAL A 39 0.24 8.56 4.17
N ARG A 40 0.63 8.64 2.89
CA ARG A 40 -0.31 8.77 1.76
C ARG A 40 -0.24 7.65 0.73
N TYR A 41 0.78 6.79 0.80
CA TYR A 41 0.87 5.60 -0.03
C TYR A 41 1.58 4.47 0.72
N MET A 42 1.27 3.24 0.35
CA MET A 42 1.97 2.06 0.85
C MET A 42 2.16 1.03 -0.27
N THR A 43 3.36 0.45 -0.40
CA THR A 43 3.56 -0.74 -1.24
C THR A 43 3.02 -1.97 -0.53
N LEU A 44 2.29 -2.82 -1.26
CA LEU A 44 1.65 -4.00 -0.65
C LEU A 44 2.68 -5.02 -0.15
N THR A 45 3.81 -5.16 -0.84
CA THR A 45 4.93 -6.02 -0.46
C THR A 45 6.26 -5.27 -0.61
N HIS A 46 7.35 -5.93 -0.23
CA HIS A 46 8.70 -5.55 -0.61
C HIS A 46 9.41 -6.82 -1.12
N ASN A 47 10.58 -7.18 -0.61
CA ASN A 47 11.34 -8.33 -1.11
C ASN A 47 10.72 -9.70 -0.80
N ASP A 48 9.99 -9.82 0.30
CA ASP A 48 9.47 -11.10 0.79
C ASP A 48 7.95 -11.15 0.71
N ASN A 49 7.40 -12.35 0.59
CA ASN A 49 5.97 -12.57 0.79
C ASN A 49 5.55 -12.18 2.21
N ILE A 50 4.32 -11.72 2.35
CA ILE A 50 3.66 -11.52 3.64
C ILE A 50 2.36 -12.32 3.70
N ASP A 51 1.75 -12.41 4.89
CA ASP A 51 0.54 -13.20 5.16
C ASP A 51 -0.61 -13.00 4.17
N TRP A 52 -0.64 -11.86 3.50
CA TRP A 52 -1.76 -11.48 2.65
C TRP A 52 -1.42 -11.05 1.23
N ALA A 53 -0.15 -11.04 0.83
CA ALA A 53 0.29 -10.70 -0.52
C ALA A 53 1.62 -11.36 -0.88
N ASP A 54 1.73 -11.81 -2.13
CA ASP A 54 2.96 -12.35 -2.71
C ASP A 54 3.85 -11.24 -3.31
N SER A 55 5.16 -11.33 -3.07
CA SER A 55 6.18 -10.49 -3.68
C SER A 55 6.63 -11.02 -5.04
N ALA A 56 7.05 -10.13 -5.93
CA ALA A 56 7.65 -10.47 -7.22
C ALA A 56 9.02 -11.17 -7.07
N THR A 57 9.68 -11.05 -5.92
CA THR A 57 11.05 -11.55 -5.69
C THR A 57 11.12 -12.79 -4.81
N ASP A 58 9.98 -13.32 -4.37
CA ASP A 58 9.88 -14.53 -3.56
C ASP A 58 9.08 -15.63 -4.28
N LEU A 59 9.14 -16.86 -3.78
CA LEU A 59 8.40 -17.98 -4.35
C LEU A 59 6.89 -17.78 -4.11
N PRO A 60 6.02 -17.90 -5.14
CA PRO A 60 4.59 -17.70 -4.98
C PRO A 60 3.99 -18.59 -3.88
N ARG A 61 3.13 -18.01 -3.04
CA ARG A 61 2.46 -18.72 -1.93
C ARG A 61 0.95 -18.66 -2.04
N LEU A 62 0.39 -17.50 -2.36
CA LEU A 62 -1.04 -17.26 -2.48
C LEU A 62 -1.51 -17.25 -3.94
N GLY A 63 -0.61 -16.90 -4.88
CA GLY A 63 -0.93 -16.62 -6.27
C GLY A 63 -1.61 -15.26 -6.47
N GLY A 64 -1.63 -14.40 -5.46
CA GLY A 64 -2.40 -13.16 -5.45
C GLY A 64 -2.57 -12.57 -4.04
N LEU A 65 -3.68 -11.88 -3.83
CA LEU A 65 -4.08 -11.39 -2.50
C LEU A 65 -4.86 -12.47 -1.73
N SER A 66 -4.65 -12.54 -0.42
CA SER A 66 -5.58 -13.27 0.45
C SER A 66 -6.89 -12.50 0.63
N ALA A 67 -7.89 -13.11 1.30
CA ALA A 67 -9.11 -12.40 1.72
C ALA A 67 -8.80 -11.13 2.53
N PHE A 68 -7.84 -11.21 3.46
CA PHE A 68 -7.39 -10.04 4.22
C PHE A 68 -6.65 -9.02 3.34
N GLY A 69 -5.91 -9.48 2.33
CA GLY A 69 -5.25 -8.59 1.37
C GLY A 69 -6.25 -7.74 0.58
N HIS A 70 -7.38 -8.33 0.17
CA HIS A 70 -8.48 -7.58 -0.42
C HIS A 70 -9.10 -6.58 0.57
N GLU A 71 -9.22 -6.90 1.85
CA GLU A 71 -9.69 -5.95 2.87
C GLU A 71 -8.71 -4.78 3.06
N VAL A 72 -7.40 -5.04 3.02
CA VAL A 72 -6.37 -3.99 3.06
C VAL A 72 -6.54 -3.04 1.87
N VAL A 73 -6.67 -3.54 0.64
CA VAL A 73 -6.87 -2.71 -0.56
C VAL A 73 -8.16 -1.89 -0.46
N ARG A 74 -9.27 -2.48 -0.02
CA ARG A 74 -10.53 -1.75 0.20
C ARG A 74 -10.39 -0.66 1.26
N GLU A 75 -9.67 -0.94 2.33
CA GLU A 75 -9.46 0.06 3.39
C GLU A 75 -8.58 1.21 2.88
N MET A 76 -7.54 0.92 2.10
CA MET A 76 -6.71 1.94 1.44
C MET A 76 -7.57 2.82 0.52
N ASN A 77 -8.43 2.24 -0.32
CA ASN A 77 -9.39 2.98 -1.14
C ASN A 77 -10.32 3.84 -0.28
N ARG A 78 -10.86 3.29 0.82
CA ARG A 78 -11.80 3.98 1.71
C ARG A 78 -11.18 5.18 2.41
N VAL A 79 -9.95 5.07 2.88
CA VAL A 79 -9.24 6.18 3.56
C VAL A 79 -8.56 7.14 2.59
N GLY A 80 -8.47 6.78 1.30
CA GLY A 80 -7.78 7.57 0.29
C GLY A 80 -6.25 7.44 0.37
N MET A 81 -5.74 6.27 0.77
CA MET A 81 -4.32 5.93 0.67
C MET A 81 -4.05 5.29 -0.70
N LEU A 82 -3.00 5.74 -1.37
CA LEU A 82 -2.62 5.20 -2.66
C LEU A 82 -2.03 3.79 -2.51
N VAL A 83 -2.54 2.86 -3.32
CA VAL A 83 -2.04 1.49 -3.45
C VAL A 83 -0.84 1.49 -4.40
N ASP A 84 0.35 1.29 -3.87
CA ASP A 84 1.57 1.18 -4.68
C ASP A 84 1.83 -0.30 -5.03
N LEU A 85 1.95 -0.57 -6.32
CA LEU A 85 2.10 -1.91 -6.90
C LEU A 85 3.57 -2.26 -7.17
N SER A 86 4.51 -1.43 -6.74
CA SER A 86 5.93 -1.78 -6.75
C SER A 86 6.19 -3.00 -5.87
N HIS A 87 7.11 -3.88 -6.27
CA HIS A 87 7.48 -5.15 -5.61
C HIS A 87 6.42 -6.28 -5.61
N VAL A 88 5.19 -6.04 -6.04
CA VAL A 88 4.14 -7.07 -5.94
C VAL A 88 4.22 -8.09 -7.09
N ALA A 89 3.88 -9.35 -6.83
CA ALA A 89 3.72 -10.34 -7.88
C ALA A 89 2.58 -9.97 -8.86
N ASP A 90 2.63 -10.46 -10.11
CA ASP A 90 1.59 -10.18 -11.12
C ASP A 90 0.17 -10.55 -10.65
N GLY A 91 0.03 -11.65 -9.89
CA GLY A 91 -1.26 -12.03 -9.28
C GLY A 91 -1.79 -10.97 -8.33
N VAL A 92 -0.93 -10.43 -7.45
CA VAL A 92 -1.29 -9.35 -6.51
C VAL A 92 -1.64 -8.08 -7.28
N MET A 93 -0.90 -7.76 -8.35
CA MET A 93 -1.19 -6.61 -9.20
C MET A 93 -2.60 -6.69 -9.79
N ARG A 94 -2.97 -7.85 -10.35
CA ARG A 94 -4.31 -8.08 -10.94
C ARG A 94 -5.40 -7.99 -9.89
N ASP A 95 -5.21 -8.62 -8.74
CA ASP A 95 -6.20 -8.63 -7.66
C ASP A 95 -6.42 -7.24 -7.08
N ALA A 96 -5.34 -6.47 -6.86
CA ALA A 96 -5.44 -5.11 -6.37
C ALA A 96 -6.23 -4.22 -7.34
N LEU A 97 -5.94 -4.30 -8.65
CA LEU A 97 -6.66 -3.54 -9.69
C LEU A 97 -8.13 -3.95 -9.83
N ALA A 98 -8.46 -5.22 -9.57
CA ALA A 98 -9.83 -5.72 -9.60
C ALA A 98 -10.63 -5.38 -8.32
N THR A 99 -9.96 -4.94 -7.25
CA THR A 99 -10.58 -4.66 -5.95
C THR A 99 -11.00 -3.20 -5.85
N SER A 100 -12.32 -2.97 -5.71
CA SER A 100 -12.90 -1.66 -5.38
C SER A 100 -13.30 -1.59 -3.92
#